data_AF-A0A9P5VZP7-F1
#
_entry.id   AF-A0A9P5VZP7-F1
#
_cell.length_a   1.000
_cell.length_b   1.000
_cell.length_c   1.000
_cell.angle_alpha   90.00
_cell.angle_beta   90.00
_cell.angle_gamma   90.00
#
_symmetry.space_group_name_H-M   'P 1'
#
loop_
_entity.id
_entity.type
_entity.pdbx_description
1 polymer ?
#
loop_
_entity_poly.entity_id
_entity_poly.type
_entity_poly.pdbx_seq_one_letter_code
_entity_poly.pdbx_strand_id
1 'polypeptide(L)'
;MASPVAAESVPAVGRVAHPYYPRNLILDHYVPNTYTMQDTLVVLFSCFGSIALGAVVLAYQRRNSTIKGLANQLTFLWFFMCGFIHFFLEGYFGIYHKTLAGDQFFLAQIWKEYSL
;
A
#
# COMPACT_ATOMS: atom_id res chain seq x y z
N MET A 1 46.71 38.14 5.68
CA MET A 1 45.95 37.20 4.83
C MET A 1 45.52 36.05 5.73
N ALA A 2 44.28 36.08 6.22
CA ALA A 2 43.75 35.04 7.11
C ALA A 2 43.12 33.93 6.26
N SER A 3 43.60 32.70 6.41
CA SER A 3 43.03 31.51 5.76
C SER A 3 41.60 31.28 6.24
N PRO A 4 40.65 30.90 5.36
CA PRO A 4 39.30 30.58 5.79
C PRO A 4 39.30 29.26 6.55
N VAL A 5 38.72 29.29 7.75
CA VAL A 5 38.44 28.12 8.58
C VAL A 5 37.53 27.18 7.79
N ALA A 6 37.99 25.96 7.57
CA ALA A 6 37.20 24.90 6.96
C ALA A 6 35.96 24.67 7.82
N ALA A 7 34.78 24.84 7.22
CA ALA A 7 33.51 24.52 7.86
C ALA A 7 33.52 23.02 8.20
N GLU A 8 33.49 22.74 9.50
CA GLU A 8 33.36 21.39 10.05
C GLU A 8 32.06 20.77 9.54
N SER A 9 32.17 19.75 8.68
CA SER A 9 31.01 19.04 8.17
C SER A 9 30.42 18.20 9.29
N VAL A 10 29.28 18.64 9.82
CA VAL A 10 28.42 17.85 10.71
C VAL A 10 28.28 16.45 10.12
N PRO A 11 28.58 15.37 10.88
CA PRO A 11 28.51 14.02 10.35
C PRO A 11 27.10 13.79 9.83
N ALA A 12 26.98 13.50 8.54
CA ALA A 12 25.73 13.12 7.94
C ALA A 12 25.23 11.88 8.69
N VAL A 13 24.24 12.05 9.57
CA VAL A 13 23.40 10.95 10.06
C VAL A 13 23.01 10.19 8.79
N GLY A 14 23.49 8.95 8.68
CA GLY A 14 23.64 8.27 7.39
C GLY A 14 22.33 8.31 6.60
N ARG A 15 22.33 9.01 5.46
CA ARG A 15 21.19 9.03 4.56
C ARG A 15 20.94 7.59 4.09
N VAL A 16 19.81 7.01 4.47
CA VAL A 16 19.40 5.71 3.96
C VAL A 16 18.96 5.90 2.51
N ALA A 17 19.67 5.25 1.58
CA ALA A 17 19.34 5.32 0.17
C ALA A 17 17.99 4.65 -0.10
N HIS A 18 17.12 5.32 -0.86
CA HIS A 18 15.80 4.81 -1.23
C HIS A 18 15.54 4.92 -2.74
N PRO A 19 14.65 4.08 -3.30
CA PRO A 19 14.36 4.02 -4.72
C PRO A 19 13.38 5.12 -5.20
N TYR A 20 12.76 5.87 -4.29
CA TYR A 20 11.74 6.88 -4.61
C TYR A 20 12.29 8.20 -5.16
N TYR A 21 11.44 8.90 -5.93
CA TYR A 21 11.67 10.29 -6.31
C TYR A 21 10.86 11.25 -5.42
N PRO A 22 11.42 12.42 -5.05
CA PRO A 22 12.75 12.92 -5.41
C PRO A 22 13.89 12.24 -4.60
N ARG A 23 15.06 12.06 -5.21
CA ARG A 23 16.20 11.29 -4.65
C ARG A 23 16.87 11.92 -3.42
N ASN A 24 16.61 13.20 -3.17
CA ASN A 24 17.10 13.94 -2.01
C ASN A 24 16.09 13.95 -0.84
N LEU A 25 14.97 13.22 -0.98
CA LEU A 25 14.06 13.01 0.13
C LEU A 25 14.81 12.30 1.27
N ILE A 26 14.49 12.68 2.51
CA ILE A 26 15.11 12.11 3.70
C ILE A 26 14.12 11.11 4.29
N LEU A 27 14.46 9.82 4.23
CA LEU A 27 13.68 8.71 4.76
C LEU A 27 14.56 7.94 5.75
N ASP A 28 14.75 8.52 6.94
CA ASP A 28 15.73 8.05 7.94
C ASP A 28 15.54 6.58 8.38
N HIS A 29 14.31 6.08 8.31
CA HIS A 29 13.94 4.73 8.73
C HIS A 29 13.50 3.85 7.55
N TYR A 30 13.94 4.15 6.32
CA TYR A 30 13.60 3.35 5.15
C TYR A 30 14.15 1.92 5.27
N VAL A 31 13.29 0.94 5.00
CA VAL A 31 13.66 -0.46 4.87
C VAL A 31 13.03 -1.01 3.58
N PRO A 32 13.82 -1.59 2.66
CA PRO A 32 13.30 -2.16 1.42
C PRO A 32 12.34 -3.32 1.69
N ASN A 33 11.47 -3.60 0.71
CA ASN A 33 10.53 -4.72 0.78
C ASN A 33 11.28 -6.06 0.80
N THR A 34 10.78 -7.00 1.61
CA THR A 34 11.22 -8.40 1.61
C THR A 34 10.49 -9.22 0.55
N TYR A 35 9.23 -8.90 0.28
CA TYR A 35 8.44 -9.54 -0.76
C TYR A 35 8.80 -8.98 -2.13
N THR A 36 8.79 -9.85 -3.13
CA THR A 36 8.88 -9.40 -4.51
C THR A 36 7.56 -8.79 -4.97
N MET A 37 7.60 -8.02 -6.04
CA MET A 37 6.41 -7.50 -6.72
C MET A 37 5.45 -8.62 -7.12
N GLN A 38 5.99 -9.76 -7.58
CA GLN A 38 5.21 -10.92 -7.99
C GLN A 38 4.47 -11.56 -6.80
N ASP A 39 5.16 -11.76 -5.68
CA ASP A 39 4.54 -12.30 -4.45
C ASP A 39 3.39 -11.40 -3.98
N THR A 40 3.63 -10.08 -4.01
CA THR A 40 2.65 -9.08 -3.63
C THR A 40 1.40 -9.15 -4.49
N LEU A 41 1.56 -9.27 -5.82
CA LEU A 41 0.44 -9.44 -6.75
C LEU A 41 -0.33 -10.74 -6.51
N VAL A 42 0.35 -11.87 -6.31
CA VAL A 42 -0.31 -13.16 -6.07
C VAL A 42 -1.22 -13.09 -4.84
N VAL A 43 -0.73 -12.51 -3.75
CA VAL A 43 -1.52 -12.34 -2.52
C VAL A 43 -2.68 -11.37 -2.75
N LEU A 44 -2.43 -10.24 -3.43
CA LEU A 44 -3.46 -9.23 -3.71
C LEU A 44 -4.60 -9.80 -4.59
N PHE A 45 -4.26 -10.49 -5.69
CA PHE A 45 -5.25 -11.13 -6.56
C PHE A 45 -6.00 -12.25 -5.85
N SER A 46 -5.32 -13.04 -5.02
CA SER A 46 -5.96 -14.09 -4.21
C SER A 46 -6.95 -13.48 -3.20
N CYS A 47 -6.57 -12.37 -2.56
CA CYS A 47 -7.44 -11.61 -1.66
C CYS A 47 -8.67 -11.09 -2.42
N PHE A 48 -8.49 -10.35 -3.51
CA PHE A 48 -9.62 -9.85 -4.31
C PHE A 48 -10.51 -10.96 -4.87
N GLY A 49 -9.93 -12.08 -5.32
CA GLY A 49 -10.68 -13.26 -5.76
C GLY A 49 -11.54 -13.85 -4.64
N SER A 50 -10.99 -13.97 -3.43
CA SER A 50 -11.75 -14.46 -2.27
C SER A 50 -12.90 -13.53 -1.87
N ILE A 51 -12.68 -12.22 -1.92
CA ILE A 51 -13.71 -11.23 -1.60
C ILE A 51 -14.79 -11.19 -2.70
N ALA A 52 -14.39 -11.34 -3.98
CA ALA A 52 -15.33 -11.45 -5.09
C ALA A 52 -16.21 -12.70 -4.97
N LEU A 53 -15.61 -13.85 -4.63
CA LEU A 53 -16.36 -15.07 -4.36
C LEU A 53 -17.31 -14.89 -3.17
N GLY A 54 -16.85 -14.27 -2.08
CA GLY A 54 -17.68 -13.92 -0.93
C GLY A 54 -18.86 -13.02 -1.30
N ALA A 55 -18.64 -12.01 -2.13
CA ALA A 55 -19.69 -11.13 -2.63
C ALA A 55 -20.74 -11.89 -3.47
N VAL A 56 -20.30 -12.80 -4.34
CA VAL A 56 -21.19 -13.66 -5.14
C VAL A 56 -22.02 -14.59 -4.23
N VAL A 57 -21.37 -15.24 -3.26
CA VAL A 57 -22.05 -16.14 -2.31
C VAL A 57 -23.08 -15.37 -1.49
N LEU A 58 -22.74 -14.18 -0.98
CA LEU A 58 -23.66 -13.32 -0.23
C LEU A 58 -24.84 -12.85 -1.10
N ALA A 59 -24.57 -12.47 -2.35
CA ALA A 59 -25.61 -12.09 -3.30
C ALA A 59 -26.56 -13.26 -3.61
N TYR A 60 -26.03 -14.48 -3.76
CA TYR A 60 -26.80 -15.68 -4.06
C TYR A 60 -27.63 -16.15 -2.85
N GLN A 61 -27.02 -16.24 -1.67
CA GLN A 61 -27.68 -16.65 -0.42
C GLN A 61 -28.84 -15.72 -0.06
N ARG A 62 -28.70 -14.42 -0.32
CA ARG A 62 -29.75 -13.46 0.03
C ARG A 62 -30.99 -13.50 -0.86
N ARG A 63 -31.04 -14.34 -1.92
CA ARG A 63 -32.17 -14.47 -2.90
C ARG A 63 -32.96 -13.17 -3.09
N ASN A 64 -32.26 -12.04 -3.10
CA ASN A 64 -32.92 -10.77 -2.88
C ASN A 64 -33.38 -10.31 -4.26
N SER A 65 -34.68 -10.16 -4.43
CA SER A 65 -35.29 -9.66 -5.68
C SER A 65 -34.68 -8.34 -6.17
N THR A 66 -34.05 -7.60 -5.26
CA THR A 66 -33.46 -6.28 -5.45
C THR A 66 -32.14 -6.27 -6.22
N ILE A 67 -31.29 -7.30 -6.11
CA ILE A 67 -29.99 -7.37 -6.83
C ILE A 67 -30.08 -8.38 -7.97
N LYS A 68 -31.17 -8.33 -8.72
CA LYS A 68 -31.34 -9.12 -9.94
C LYS A 68 -30.73 -8.38 -11.12
N GLY A 69 -30.08 -9.12 -12.01
CA GLY A 69 -29.42 -8.61 -13.21
C GLY A 69 -27.90 -8.49 -13.04
N LEU A 70 -27.16 -8.86 -14.10
CA LEU A 70 -25.69 -8.88 -14.12
C LEU A 70 -25.10 -7.51 -13.76
N ALA A 71 -25.70 -6.42 -14.25
CA ALA A 71 -25.25 -5.06 -13.96
C ALA A 71 -25.29 -4.74 -12.46
N ASN A 72 -26.41 -5.02 -11.78
CA ASN A 72 -26.55 -4.76 -10.35
C ASN A 72 -25.58 -5.61 -9.51
N GLN A 73 -25.33 -6.86 -9.93
CA GLN A 73 -24.36 -7.74 -9.26
C GLN A 73 -22.92 -7.23 -9.44
N LEU A 74 -22.55 -6.78 -10.64
CA LEU A 74 -21.24 -6.18 -10.89
C LEU A 74 -21.06 -4.87 -10.14
N THR A 75 -22.09 -4.02 -10.06
CA THR A 75 -22.06 -2.78 -9.26
C THR A 75 -21.91 -3.09 -7.77
N PHE A 76 -22.63 -4.08 -7.24
CA PHE A 76 -22.46 -4.53 -5.86
C PHE A 76 -21.04 -5.03 -5.59
N LEU A 77 -20.52 -5.89 -6.47
CA LEU A 77 -19.14 -6.38 -6.38
C LEU A 77 -18.13 -5.22 -6.41
N TRP A 78 -18.31 -4.27 -7.34
CA TRP A 78 -17.47 -3.08 -7.45
C TRP A 78 -17.44 -2.28 -6.14
N PHE A 79 -18.61 -1.92 -5.60
CA PHE A 79 -18.68 -1.17 -4.33
C PHE A 79 -18.08 -1.95 -3.16
N PHE A 80 -18.27 -3.26 -3.12
CA PHE A 80 -17.70 -4.11 -2.08
C PHE A 80 -16.16 -4.17 -2.18
N MET A 81 -15.61 -4.26 -3.39
CA MET A 81 -14.16 -4.17 -3.66
C MET A 81 -13.60 -2.80 -3.26
N CYS A 82 -14.24 -1.71 -3.70
CA CYS A 82 -13.84 -0.37 -3.32
C CYS A 82 -13.83 -0.19 -1.81
N GLY A 83 -14.91 -0.61 -1.13
CA GLY A 83 -14.99 -0.54 0.33
C GLY A 83 -13.81 -1.27 0.99
N PHE A 84 -13.48 -2.47 0.55
CA PHE A 84 -12.32 -3.20 1.07
C PHE A 84 -11.01 -2.42 0.88
N ILE A 85 -10.76 -1.89 -0.32
CA ILE A 85 -9.52 -1.12 -0.61
C ILE A 85 -9.44 0.12 0.29
N HIS A 86 -10.52 0.89 0.38
CA HIS A 86 -10.54 2.12 1.18
C HIS A 86 -10.39 1.84 2.69
N PHE A 87 -11.08 0.84 3.22
CA PHE A 87 -11.01 0.55 4.67
C PHE A 87 -9.68 -0.09 5.08
N PHE A 88 -9.17 -1.05 4.31
CA PHE A 88 -7.98 -1.80 4.72
C PHE A 88 -6.70 -1.20 4.17
N LEU A 89 -6.61 -0.96 2.85
CA LEU A 89 -5.37 -0.47 2.24
C LEU A 89 -5.15 1.02 2.55
N GLU A 90 -6.12 1.88 2.22
CA GLU A 90 -6.01 3.32 2.50
C GLU A 90 -6.14 3.62 3.99
N GLY A 91 -7.02 2.93 4.72
CA GLY A 91 -7.12 3.06 6.17
C GLY A 91 -5.81 2.75 6.89
N TYR A 92 -5.08 1.70 6.46
CA TYR A 92 -3.76 1.40 6.98
C TYR A 92 -2.75 2.52 6.70
N PHE A 93 -2.73 3.07 5.49
CA PHE A 93 -1.90 4.23 5.17
C PHE A 93 -2.25 5.44 6.05
N GLY A 94 -3.54 5.75 6.20
CA GLY A 94 -4.00 6.87 7.03
C GLY A 94 -3.47 6.80 8.46
N ILE A 95 -3.41 5.61 9.05
CA ILE A 95 -2.92 5.39 10.41
C ILE A 95 -1.38 5.36 10.46
N TYR A 96 -0.72 4.65 9.54
CA TYR A 96 0.71 4.30 9.64
C TYR A 96 1.64 5.04 8.67
N HIS A 97 1.17 6.06 7.93
CA HIS A 97 1.96 6.80 6.94
C HIS A 97 3.34 7.29 7.44
N LYS A 98 3.47 7.61 8.74
CA LYS A 98 4.73 8.09 9.34
C LYS A 98 5.78 7.01 9.56
N THR A 99 5.36 5.77 9.76
CA THR A 99 6.24 4.62 10.03
C THR A 99 6.35 3.66 8.84
N LEU A 100 5.56 3.92 7.80
CA LEU A 100 5.39 3.09 6.61
C LEU A 100 6.71 2.74 5.91
N ALA A 101 7.66 3.68 5.86
CA ALA A 101 8.91 3.50 5.13
C ALA A 101 9.78 2.37 5.71
N GLY A 102 9.67 2.12 7.02
CA GLY A 102 10.40 1.05 7.71
C GLY A 102 9.58 -0.19 7.98
N ASP A 103 8.26 -0.15 7.75
CA ASP A 103 7.36 -1.24 8.08
C ASP A 103 7.49 -2.38 7.05
N GLN A 104 7.44 -3.61 7.55
CA GLN A 104 7.52 -4.86 6.79
C GLN A 104 6.20 -5.62 6.80
N PHE A 105 5.15 -5.06 7.40
CA PHE A 105 3.82 -5.59 7.26
C PHE A 105 3.38 -5.59 5.78
N PHE A 106 2.62 -6.60 5.39
CA PHE A 106 2.26 -6.81 3.98
C PHE A 106 1.61 -5.58 3.32
N LEU A 107 0.70 -4.88 4.01
CA LEU A 107 0.08 -3.65 3.49
C LEU A 107 1.09 -2.51 3.30
N ALA A 108 2.09 -2.38 4.19
CA ALA A 108 3.16 -1.40 4.00
C ALA A 108 4.02 -1.72 2.78
N GLN A 109 4.29 -3.01 2.55
CA GLN A 109 5.06 -3.42 1.37
C GLN A 109 4.31 -3.13 0.06
N ILE A 110 2.98 -3.33 0.01
CA ILE A 110 2.15 -2.89 -1.12
C ILE A 110 2.29 -1.39 -1.35
N TRP A 111 2.17 -0.57 -0.30
CA TRP A 111 2.28 0.88 -0.45
C TRP A 111 3.68 1.32 -0.89
N LYS A 112 4.73 0.67 -0.37
CA LYS A 112 6.11 0.92 -0.80
C LYS A 112 6.33 0.56 -2.26
N GLU A 113 5.73 -0.52 -2.75
CA GLU A 113 5.78 -0.90 -4.17
C GLU A 113 4.98 0.08 -5.03
N TYR A 114 3.78 0.48 -4.58
CA TYR A 114 2.93 1.45 -5.26
C TYR A 114 3.55 2.84 -5.37
N SER A 115 4.43 3.19 -4.42
CA SER A 115 5.10 4.50 -4.38
C SER A 115 6.37 4.59 -5.23
N LEU A 116 6.84 3.48 -5.82
CA LEU A 116 8.01 3.45 -6.72
C LEU A 116 7.75 4.25 -8.00
#